data_AF-A0A956A9P2-F1
#
_entry.id   AF-A0A956A9P2-F1
#
_cell.length_a   1.000
_cell.length_b   1.000
_cell.length_c   1.000
_cell.angle_alpha   90.00
_cell.angle_beta   90.00
_cell.angle_gamma   90.00
#
_symmetry.space_group_name_H-M   'P 1'
#
loop_
_entity.id
_entity.type
_entity.pdbx_description
1 polymer ?
#
loop_
_entity_poly.entity_id
_entity_poly.type
_entity_poly.pdbx_seq_one_letter_code
_entity_poly.pdbx_strand_id
1 'polypeptide(L)'
;MKRVLIANRGEIAVRVIRACRLAGLETVAVYSDPDATALHVRLADRAARLGAASPLASYLNQDLLLEVARTTGADAVHPGYGFLSENAAFARRVEDAGLTFIGPTAASIEAMGDKITARKAMERAGVPVVPGFHGEATSDDELLDEARRVGFPLLVKAASGGGGKGMRAVRRLDEFSAAIAAARREAASAFGDATVYLERLLEEPRHIEFQVFGDQQGHVIQLAERECSIQRRHQKIVEESPAPHLSDELRRRMGEAAVAAAKAVSYVGAGTIEFLVDGDEFYFLEMNTRLQVEHPVTEVRLGVDLVQAQLAVAQGLPLPWSEQQICPRGSAIEVRLYAEDPSRGFLPTSGVLRRYRPPHGPFVRHDGGFVEGDEVTTHYDPMLAKLIVWGETRDQAVRRLAAALDHYVVHGVTTNLDFLRRLVRHPAFLAGQTDTHFIDTHFSMPYAPIPATEEAMIAVAVAELFGLGATKPTGGGEQGDRFNPWQTLGSWRSGR
;
A
#
# COMPACT_ATOMS: atom_id res chain seq x y z
N MET A 1 23.33 16.68 -2.26
CA MET A 1 22.53 16.24 -1.08
C MET A 1 23.43 15.40 -0.19
N LYS A 2 23.35 15.52 1.14
CA LYS A 2 24.14 14.75 2.12
C LYS A 2 23.26 14.06 3.16
N ARG A 3 22.17 14.70 3.57
CA ARG A 3 21.27 14.20 4.61
C ARG A 3 19.81 14.29 4.19
N VAL A 4 19.08 13.20 4.39
CA VAL A 4 17.65 13.10 4.06
C VAL A 4 16.85 12.89 5.33
N LEU A 5 15.86 13.76 5.57
CA LEU A 5 14.81 13.53 6.56
C LEU A 5 13.72 12.67 5.94
N ILE A 6 13.38 11.56 6.60
CA ILE A 6 12.30 10.68 6.20
C ILE A 6 11.07 11.06 7.02
N ALA A 7 10.15 11.81 6.43
CA ALA A 7 8.93 12.31 7.08
C ALA A 7 7.83 11.23 7.09
N ASN A 8 8.16 10.04 7.58
CA ASN A 8 7.27 8.88 7.62
C ASN A 8 7.72 7.88 8.70
N ARG A 9 7.02 6.75 8.81
CA ARG A 9 7.25 5.68 9.79
C ARG A 9 7.16 4.30 9.14
N GLY A 10 7.37 3.25 9.95
CA GLY A 10 7.09 1.87 9.56
C GLY A 10 7.95 1.38 8.40
N GLU A 11 7.42 0.45 7.60
CA GLU A 11 8.19 -0.23 6.56
C GLU A 11 8.73 0.74 5.50
N ILE A 12 7.96 1.75 5.09
CA ILE A 12 8.42 2.70 4.07
C ILE A 12 9.58 3.56 4.56
N ALA A 13 9.58 3.94 5.84
CA ALA A 13 10.72 4.64 6.39
C ALA A 13 11.97 3.75 6.38
N VAL A 14 11.83 2.47 6.71
CA VAL A 14 12.92 1.48 6.60
C VAL A 14 13.39 1.31 5.15
N ARG A 15 12.47 1.23 4.19
CA ARG A 15 12.76 1.11 2.75
C ARG A 15 13.55 2.31 2.22
N VAL A 16 13.18 3.52 2.63
CA VAL A 16 13.88 4.76 2.24
C VAL A 16 15.24 4.87 2.93
N ILE A 17 15.33 4.55 4.23
CA ILE A 17 16.61 4.54 4.96
C ILE A 17 17.62 3.59 4.29
N ARG A 18 17.17 2.40 3.87
CA ARG A 18 18.01 1.45 3.14
C ARG A 18 18.53 2.05 1.82
N ALA A 19 17.68 2.76 1.07
CA ALA A 19 18.11 3.43 -0.15
C ALA A 19 19.12 4.55 0.12
N CYS A 20 18.84 5.44 1.08
CA CYS A 20 19.75 6.52 1.45
C CYS A 20 21.14 5.99 1.83
N ARG A 21 21.20 4.91 2.62
CA ARG A 21 22.47 4.26 3.00
C ARG A 21 23.27 3.74 1.81
N LEU A 22 22.61 3.10 0.84
CA LEU A 22 23.26 2.64 -0.39
C LEU A 22 23.78 3.82 -1.24
N ALA A 23 23.11 4.97 -1.18
CA ALA A 23 23.54 6.20 -1.83
C ALA A 23 24.60 6.99 -1.04
N GLY A 24 25.02 6.51 0.14
CA GLY A 24 25.96 7.22 1.01
C GLY A 24 25.38 8.48 1.68
N LEU A 25 24.06 8.58 1.79
CA LEU A 25 23.35 9.69 2.42
C LEU A 25 23.01 9.37 3.89
N GLU A 26 23.22 10.34 4.77
CA GLU A 26 22.83 10.25 6.17
C GLU A 26 21.31 10.39 6.31
N THR A 27 20.74 9.68 7.28
CA THR A 27 19.29 9.57 7.47
C THR A 27 18.82 10.16 8.79
N VAL A 28 17.72 10.93 8.73
CA VAL A 28 17.01 11.45 9.90
C VAL A 28 15.61 10.85 9.92
N ALA A 29 15.35 9.97 10.89
CA ALA A 29 13.99 9.51 11.18
C ALA A 29 13.26 10.52 12.09
N VAL A 30 11.96 10.60 11.93
CA VAL A 30 11.07 11.27 12.89
C VAL A 30 10.15 10.25 13.53
N TYR A 31 9.74 10.50 14.78
CA TYR A 31 8.88 9.55 15.50
C TYR A 31 7.92 10.22 16.48
N SER A 32 6.72 9.67 16.58
CA SER A 32 5.80 9.93 17.69
C SER A 32 6.15 9.08 18.92
N ASP A 33 5.59 9.40 20.09
CA ASP A 33 5.81 8.67 21.35
C ASP A 33 5.61 7.15 21.23
N PRO A 34 4.53 6.62 20.59
CA PRO A 34 4.39 5.18 20.36
C PRO A 34 5.48 4.53 19.50
N ASP A 35 6.16 5.31 18.65
CA ASP A 35 7.19 4.81 17.74
C ASP A 35 8.61 5.02 18.29
N ALA A 36 8.78 5.42 19.56
CA ALA A 36 10.09 5.73 20.16
C ALA A 36 11.10 4.59 20.05
N THR A 37 10.63 3.35 20.01
CA THR A 37 11.45 2.15 19.85
C THR A 37 11.32 1.51 18.47
N ALA A 38 10.58 2.12 17.52
CA ALA A 38 10.27 1.51 16.23
C ALA A 38 11.53 1.22 15.38
N LEU A 39 11.42 0.25 14.46
CA LEU A 39 12.55 -0.18 13.65
C LEU A 39 13.18 0.95 12.84
N HIS A 40 12.38 1.84 12.24
CA HIS A 40 12.92 2.96 11.45
C HIS A 40 13.73 3.95 12.29
N VAL A 41 13.35 4.14 13.57
CA VAL A 41 14.11 4.96 14.53
C VAL A 41 15.46 4.33 14.83
N ARG A 42 15.49 3.02 15.09
CA ARG A 42 16.72 2.27 15.37
C ARG A 42 17.65 2.17 14.16
N LEU A 43 17.10 2.29 12.95
CA LEU A 43 17.86 2.22 11.69
C LEU A 43 18.32 3.59 11.17
N ALA A 44 17.79 4.72 11.63
CA ALA A 44 18.28 6.00 11.15
C ALA A 44 19.59 6.40 11.84
N ASP A 45 20.40 7.22 11.18
CA ASP A 45 21.64 7.76 11.77
C ASP A 45 21.31 8.79 12.86
N ARG A 46 20.17 9.48 12.71
CA ARG A 46 19.59 10.40 13.68
C ARG A 46 18.10 10.16 13.80
N ALA A 47 17.55 10.46 14.97
CA ALA A 47 16.11 10.45 15.18
C ALA A 47 15.67 11.67 15.97
N ALA A 48 14.47 12.19 15.65
CA ALA A 48 13.87 13.30 16.36
C ALA A 48 12.42 13.00 16.74
N ARG A 49 12.10 13.30 18.00
CA ARG A 49 10.75 13.16 18.55
C ARG A 49 9.86 14.27 18.03
N LEU A 50 8.68 13.90 17.51
CA LEU A 50 7.62 14.82 17.11
C LEU A 50 6.67 15.12 18.28
N GLY A 51 6.13 14.09 18.92
CA GLY A 51 5.15 14.31 19.98
C GLY A 51 4.26 13.13 20.23
N ALA A 52 3.06 13.39 20.73
CA ALA A 52 2.08 12.38 21.06
C ALA A 52 1.60 11.57 19.83
N ALA A 53 0.83 10.51 20.09
CA ALA A 53 0.36 9.56 19.07
C ALA A 53 -0.53 10.16 17.96
N SER A 54 -1.21 11.28 18.21
CA SER A 54 -2.09 11.88 17.20
C SER A 54 -1.29 12.29 15.96
N PRO A 55 -1.67 11.87 14.73
CA PRO A 55 -0.98 12.28 13.51
C PRO A 55 -0.87 13.80 13.37
N LEU A 56 -1.93 14.55 13.72
CA LEU A 56 -1.91 16.03 13.68
C LEU A 56 -0.89 16.64 14.64
N ALA A 57 -0.60 15.98 15.76
CA ALA A 57 0.43 16.40 16.71
C ALA A 57 1.82 15.83 16.37
N SER A 58 1.93 14.97 15.35
CA SER A 58 3.16 14.26 14.97
C SER A 58 3.40 14.28 13.46
N TYR A 59 3.16 13.19 12.74
CA TYR A 59 3.55 13.00 11.33
C TYR A 59 2.84 13.92 10.32
N LEU A 60 1.76 14.61 10.72
CA LEU A 60 1.09 15.64 9.92
C LEU A 60 1.46 17.07 10.37
N ASN A 61 2.29 17.23 11.41
CA ASN A 61 2.72 18.53 11.88
C ASN A 61 3.88 19.07 11.03
N GLN A 62 3.53 19.86 10.02
CA GLN A 62 4.47 20.42 9.06
C GLN A 62 5.51 21.35 9.71
N ASP A 63 5.11 22.18 10.68
CA ASP A 63 6.01 23.13 11.36
C ASP A 63 7.13 22.37 12.06
N LEU A 64 6.76 21.32 12.78
CA LEU A 64 7.69 20.50 13.52
C LEU A 64 8.62 19.70 12.61
N LEU A 65 8.10 19.15 11.51
CA LEU A 65 8.92 18.44 10.52
C LEU A 65 9.99 19.36 9.91
N LEU A 66 9.64 20.60 9.59
CA LEU A 66 10.58 21.60 9.06
C LEU A 66 11.57 22.06 10.14
N GLU A 67 11.13 22.20 11.39
CA GLU A 67 12.04 22.50 12.50
C GLU A 67 13.06 21.38 12.71
N VAL A 68 12.64 20.11 12.67
CA VAL A 68 13.54 18.96 12.73
C VAL A 68 14.49 18.97 11.54
N ALA A 69 14.01 19.18 10.31
CA ALA A 69 14.86 19.25 9.13
C ALA A 69 15.96 20.31 9.28
N ARG A 70 15.59 21.50 9.76
CA ARG A 70 16.52 22.61 10.02
C ARG A 70 17.54 22.28 11.12
N THR A 71 17.08 21.80 12.28
CA THR A 71 17.95 21.55 13.45
C THR A 71 18.88 20.36 13.24
N THR A 72 18.44 19.36 12.48
CA THR A 72 19.27 18.21 12.11
C THR A 72 20.14 18.47 10.89
N GLY A 73 19.94 19.57 10.16
CA GLY A 73 20.69 19.92 8.96
C GLY A 73 20.41 18.96 7.81
N ALA A 74 19.16 18.56 7.61
CA ALA A 74 18.74 17.83 6.42
C ALA A 74 18.81 18.74 5.19
N ASP A 75 19.15 18.18 4.03
CA ASP A 75 19.10 18.88 2.74
C ASP A 75 17.80 18.60 1.98
N ALA A 76 17.13 17.50 2.32
CA ALA A 76 15.96 17.01 1.62
C ALA A 76 14.99 16.28 2.54
N VAL A 77 13.73 16.23 2.13
CA VAL A 77 12.65 15.51 2.81
C VAL A 77 12.07 14.46 1.87
N HIS A 78 12.15 13.19 2.28
CA HIS A 78 11.44 12.10 1.62
C HIS A 78 10.13 11.81 2.38
N PRO A 79 8.95 12.00 1.75
CA PRO A 79 7.69 11.88 2.46
C PRO A 79 7.16 10.44 2.53
N GLY A 80 7.73 9.49 1.77
CA GLY A 80 7.23 8.12 1.69
C GLY A 80 5.87 8.09 0.99
N TYR A 81 4.91 7.35 1.56
CA TYR A 81 3.51 7.34 1.13
C TYR A 81 2.57 7.61 2.32
N GLY A 82 1.34 8.07 2.05
CA GLY A 82 0.44 8.55 3.09
C GLY A 82 0.95 9.83 3.77
N PHE A 83 0.36 10.20 4.90
CA PHE A 83 0.67 11.45 5.62
C PHE A 83 0.70 12.69 4.71
N LEU A 84 1.87 13.31 4.54
CA LEU A 84 2.04 14.56 3.79
C LEU A 84 2.62 14.36 2.39
N SER A 85 2.76 13.11 1.91
CA SER A 85 3.35 12.80 0.60
C SER A 85 2.60 13.38 -0.60
N GLU A 86 1.30 13.61 -0.46
CA GLU A 86 0.44 14.21 -1.48
C GLU A 86 -0.11 15.57 -1.01
N ASN A 87 0.60 16.24 -0.10
CA ASN A 87 0.21 17.56 0.41
C ASN A 87 1.00 18.66 -0.30
N ALA A 88 0.37 19.34 -1.27
CA ALA A 88 1.00 20.40 -2.06
C ALA A 88 1.53 21.55 -1.18
N ALA A 89 0.81 21.91 -0.12
CA ALA A 89 1.25 22.96 0.80
C ALA A 89 2.54 22.56 1.54
N PHE A 90 2.66 21.30 1.97
CA PHE A 90 3.87 20.80 2.61
C PHE A 90 5.05 20.78 1.63
N ALA A 91 4.85 20.30 0.40
CA ALA A 91 5.88 20.33 -0.64
C ALA A 91 6.41 21.75 -0.88
N ARG A 92 5.51 22.74 -1.05
CA ARG A 92 5.89 24.17 -1.16
C ARG A 92 6.70 24.64 0.03
N ARG A 93 6.26 24.33 1.25
CA ARG A 93 6.94 24.78 2.47
C ARG A 93 8.32 24.15 2.65
N VAL A 94 8.53 22.92 2.18
CA VAL A 94 9.85 22.28 2.15
C VAL A 94 10.77 23.04 1.18
N GLU A 95 10.29 23.35 -0.03
CA GLU A 95 11.03 24.12 -1.03
C GLU A 95 11.33 25.55 -0.56
N ASP A 96 10.35 26.24 0.03
CA ASP A 96 10.48 27.59 0.60
C ASP A 96 11.49 27.64 1.76
N ALA A 97 11.67 26.52 2.47
CA ALA A 97 12.68 26.37 3.52
C ALA A 97 14.09 26.08 2.97
N GLY A 98 14.27 26.05 1.65
CA GLY A 98 15.53 25.75 0.97
C GLY A 98 15.90 24.27 0.97
N LEU A 99 14.94 23.38 1.25
CA LEU A 99 15.10 21.93 1.24
C LEU A 99 14.58 21.35 -0.07
N THR A 100 15.10 20.20 -0.49
CA THR A 100 14.55 19.44 -1.62
C THR A 100 13.40 18.55 -1.17
N PHE A 101 12.21 18.72 -1.74
CA PHE A 101 11.13 17.74 -1.61
C PHE A 101 11.38 16.57 -2.56
N ILE A 102 11.56 15.35 -2.03
CA ILE A 102 11.81 14.15 -2.85
C ILE A 102 10.45 13.58 -3.30
N GLY A 103 9.90 14.17 -4.35
CA GLY A 103 8.60 13.85 -4.92
C GLY A 103 8.27 14.77 -6.09
N PRO A 104 7.03 14.75 -6.57
CA PRO A 104 6.57 15.70 -7.58
C PRO A 104 6.50 17.13 -7.06
N THR A 105 6.47 18.07 -7.99
CA THR A 105 6.30 19.50 -7.68
C THR A 105 4.96 19.74 -6.98
N ALA A 106 4.89 20.76 -6.13
CA ALA A 106 3.64 21.11 -5.48
C ALA A 106 2.49 21.42 -6.47
N ALA A 107 2.81 22.00 -7.63
CA ALA A 107 1.84 22.26 -8.69
C ALA A 107 1.26 20.95 -9.27
N SER A 108 2.10 19.93 -9.48
CA SER A 108 1.64 18.62 -9.94
C SER A 108 0.77 17.92 -8.89
N ILE A 109 1.15 18.02 -7.61
CA ILE A 109 0.34 17.47 -6.50
C ILE A 109 -1.03 18.15 -6.44
N GLU A 110 -1.07 19.47 -6.53
CA GLU A 110 -2.31 20.26 -6.49
C GLU A 110 -3.21 19.98 -7.70
N ALA A 111 -2.63 19.89 -8.90
CA ALA A 111 -3.37 19.61 -10.13
C ALA A 111 -4.06 18.24 -10.11
N MET A 112 -3.45 17.25 -9.44
CA MET A 112 -3.96 15.87 -9.39
C MET A 112 -4.73 15.55 -8.11
N GLY A 113 -4.61 16.36 -7.05
CA GLY A 113 -5.35 16.19 -5.80
C GLY A 113 -6.82 16.60 -5.88
N ASP A 114 -7.19 17.50 -6.80
CA ASP A 114 -8.58 17.86 -7.07
C ASP A 114 -9.16 17.04 -8.22
N LYS A 115 -10.24 16.27 -7.95
CA LYS A 115 -10.83 15.35 -8.93
C LYS A 115 -11.31 16.04 -10.21
N ILE A 116 -11.84 17.26 -10.09
CA ILE A 116 -12.38 18.00 -11.24
C ILE A 116 -11.22 18.50 -12.12
N THR A 117 -10.20 19.08 -11.50
CA THR A 117 -9.00 19.58 -12.18
C THR A 117 -8.20 18.45 -12.81
N ALA A 118 -8.00 17.35 -12.08
CA ALA A 118 -7.36 16.14 -12.58
C ALA A 118 -8.09 15.58 -13.79
N ARG A 119 -9.42 15.39 -13.72
CA ARG A 119 -10.23 14.92 -14.84
C ARG A 119 -10.10 15.83 -16.06
N LYS A 120 -10.24 17.14 -15.89
CA LYS A 120 -10.06 18.11 -17.00
C LYS A 120 -8.67 18.04 -17.61
N ALA A 121 -7.63 17.83 -16.80
CA ALA A 121 -6.27 17.65 -17.30
C ALA A 121 -6.13 16.35 -18.12
N MET A 122 -6.72 15.25 -17.65
CA MET A 122 -6.73 13.96 -18.34
C MET A 122 -7.49 14.03 -19.68
N GLU A 123 -8.66 14.65 -19.70
CA GLU A 123 -9.46 14.84 -20.93
C GLU A 123 -8.67 15.65 -21.98
N ARG A 124 -8.03 16.76 -21.57
CA ARG A 124 -7.16 17.54 -22.48
C ARG A 124 -5.95 16.76 -22.97
N ALA A 125 -5.44 15.83 -22.17
CA ALA A 125 -4.33 14.96 -22.51
C ALA A 125 -4.75 13.76 -23.39
N GLY A 126 -6.03 13.63 -23.73
CA GLY A 126 -6.56 12.51 -24.51
C GLY A 126 -6.62 11.19 -23.73
N VAL A 127 -6.53 11.25 -22.40
CA VAL A 127 -6.61 10.09 -21.52
C VAL A 127 -8.09 9.78 -21.28
N PRO A 128 -8.56 8.54 -21.57
CA PRO A 128 -9.96 8.17 -21.33
C PRO A 128 -10.36 8.37 -19.87
N VAL A 129 -11.50 9.00 -19.62
CA VAL A 129 -12.08 9.17 -18.28
C VAL A 129 -13.46 8.51 -18.24
N VAL A 130 -13.89 8.05 -17.06
CA VAL A 130 -15.19 7.37 -16.93
C VAL A 130 -16.29 8.30 -17.44
N PRO A 131 -17.14 7.86 -18.41
CA PRO A 131 -18.26 8.65 -18.89
C PRO A 131 -19.17 9.02 -17.73
N GLY A 132 -19.58 10.29 -17.66
CA GLY A 132 -20.35 10.78 -16.53
C GLY A 132 -20.83 12.22 -16.69
N PHE A 133 -21.45 12.70 -15.61
CA PHE A 133 -21.82 14.10 -15.41
C PHE A 133 -21.25 14.57 -14.08
N HIS A 134 -20.37 15.58 -14.16
CA HIS A 134 -19.62 16.13 -13.02
C HIS A 134 -19.87 17.63 -12.82
N GLY A 135 -20.90 18.17 -13.48
CA GLY A 135 -21.34 19.55 -13.30
C GLY A 135 -22.19 19.73 -12.05
N GLU A 136 -22.40 20.98 -11.67
CA GLU A 136 -23.43 21.34 -10.68
C GLU A 136 -24.79 21.33 -11.37
N ALA A 137 -25.60 20.30 -11.11
CA ALA A 137 -26.98 20.29 -11.55
C ALA A 137 -27.84 21.21 -10.68
N THR A 138 -28.67 22.01 -11.33
CA THR A 138 -29.55 22.99 -10.70
C THR A 138 -30.88 22.38 -10.24
N SER A 139 -31.22 21.17 -10.73
CA SER A 139 -32.44 20.44 -10.37
C SER A 139 -32.27 18.93 -10.48
N ASP A 140 -33.17 18.17 -9.83
CA ASP A 140 -33.20 16.71 -9.97
C ASP A 140 -33.65 16.26 -11.38
N ASP A 141 -34.41 17.08 -12.10
CA ASP A 141 -34.79 16.82 -13.49
C ASP A 141 -33.58 16.90 -14.43
N GLU A 142 -32.69 17.89 -14.22
CA GLU A 142 -31.42 18.00 -14.95
C GLU A 142 -30.51 16.79 -14.68
N LEU A 143 -30.42 16.33 -13.42
CA LEU A 143 -29.70 15.09 -13.08
C LEU A 143 -30.31 13.86 -13.74
N LEU A 144 -31.63 13.81 -13.91
CA LEU A 144 -32.32 12.72 -14.57
C LEU A 144 -32.01 12.67 -16.08
N ASP A 145 -31.96 13.83 -16.72
CA ASP A 145 -31.61 13.92 -18.14
C ASP A 145 -30.13 13.56 -18.37
N GLU A 146 -29.25 13.98 -17.48
CA GLU A 146 -27.85 13.57 -17.50
C GLU A 146 -27.68 12.07 -17.22
N ALA A 147 -28.47 11.49 -16.31
CA ALA A 147 -28.50 10.04 -16.09
C ALA A 147 -28.91 9.26 -17.34
N ARG A 148 -29.88 9.78 -18.10
CA ARG A 148 -30.29 9.19 -19.40
C ARG A 148 -29.18 9.29 -20.44
N ARG A 149 -28.43 10.41 -20.46
CA ARG A 149 -27.29 10.61 -21.38
C ARG A 149 -26.13 9.68 -21.06
N VAL A 150 -25.80 9.51 -19.78
CA VAL A 150 -24.74 8.60 -19.31
C VAL A 150 -25.13 7.14 -19.56
N GLY A 151 -26.43 6.82 -19.37
CA GLY A 151 -26.97 5.48 -19.52
C GLY A 151 -26.88 4.64 -18.24
N PHE A 152 -27.77 3.66 -18.12
CA PHE A 152 -27.78 2.71 -17.00
C PHE A 152 -27.07 1.40 -17.39
N PRO A 153 -26.39 0.71 -16.45
CA PRO A 153 -26.26 1.06 -15.04
C PRO A 153 -25.29 2.22 -14.79
N LEU A 154 -25.58 3.03 -13.76
CA LEU A 154 -24.77 4.18 -13.36
C LEU A 154 -24.45 4.15 -11.87
N LEU A 155 -23.47 4.96 -11.47
CA LEU A 155 -23.00 5.13 -10.12
C LEU A 155 -23.19 6.59 -9.72
N VAL A 156 -23.99 6.82 -8.68
CA VAL A 156 -24.11 8.13 -8.03
C VAL A 156 -23.01 8.25 -6.99
N LYS A 157 -22.19 9.29 -7.06
CA LYS A 157 -21.07 9.52 -6.12
C LYS A 157 -21.16 10.90 -5.48
N ALA A 158 -20.79 11.02 -4.21
CA ALA A 158 -20.60 12.30 -3.53
C ALA A 158 -19.32 13.00 -4.04
N ALA A 159 -19.39 14.30 -4.34
CA ALA A 159 -18.25 15.10 -4.81
C ALA A 159 -17.09 15.08 -3.80
N SER A 160 -17.43 15.30 -2.53
CA SER A 160 -16.50 15.33 -1.39
C SER A 160 -16.19 13.94 -0.80
N GLY A 161 -16.64 12.85 -1.43
CA GLY A 161 -16.47 11.48 -0.93
C GLY A 161 -15.12 10.84 -1.29
N GLY A 162 -14.53 10.09 -0.36
CA GLY A 162 -13.32 9.27 -0.55
C GLY A 162 -13.45 7.89 0.10
N GLY A 163 -12.68 6.90 -0.38
CA GLY A 163 -12.66 5.55 0.22
C GLY A 163 -13.97 4.78 0.10
N GLY A 164 -14.74 5.02 -0.96
CA GLY A 164 -15.95 4.28 -1.30
C GLY A 164 -17.24 4.66 -0.56
N LYS A 165 -17.19 5.65 0.35
CA LYS A 165 -18.38 6.18 1.04
C LYS A 165 -19.17 7.13 0.15
N GLY A 166 -20.50 7.11 0.24
CA GLY A 166 -21.36 7.97 -0.58
C GLY A 166 -21.45 7.57 -2.05
N MET A 167 -21.26 6.28 -2.38
CA MET A 167 -21.44 5.75 -3.73
C MET A 167 -22.65 4.81 -3.78
N ARG A 168 -23.50 4.94 -4.79
CA ARG A 168 -24.70 4.10 -4.96
C ARG A 168 -24.87 3.67 -6.41
N ALA A 169 -24.87 2.36 -6.64
CA ALA A 169 -25.22 1.78 -7.92
C ALA A 169 -26.72 1.99 -8.18
N VAL A 170 -27.04 2.42 -9.39
CA VAL A 170 -28.41 2.59 -9.90
C VAL A 170 -28.49 1.79 -11.19
N ARG A 171 -29.25 0.70 -11.17
CA ARG A 171 -29.33 -0.21 -12.31
C ARG A 171 -30.47 0.18 -13.26
N ARG A 172 -31.48 0.88 -12.75
CA ARG A 172 -32.68 1.24 -13.51
C ARG A 172 -33.18 2.65 -13.18
N LEU A 173 -33.92 3.23 -14.12
CA LEU A 173 -34.44 4.59 -14.00
C LEU A 173 -35.35 4.79 -12.77
N ASP A 174 -36.15 3.79 -12.42
CA ASP A 174 -37.08 3.81 -11.29
C ASP A 174 -36.40 3.81 -9.92
N GLU A 175 -35.11 3.45 -9.85
CA GLU A 175 -34.29 3.50 -8.63
C GLU A 175 -33.64 4.87 -8.42
N PHE A 176 -33.56 5.70 -9.47
CA PHE A 176 -32.68 6.87 -9.52
C PHE A 176 -33.01 7.93 -8.48
N SER A 177 -34.27 8.37 -8.39
CA SER A 177 -34.67 9.44 -7.46
C SER A 177 -34.40 9.07 -6.00
N ALA A 178 -34.64 7.80 -5.63
CA ALA A 178 -34.38 7.31 -4.28
C ALA A 178 -32.86 7.25 -3.99
N ALA A 179 -32.06 6.83 -4.98
CA ALA A 179 -30.61 6.77 -4.86
C ALA A 179 -29.97 8.15 -4.69
N ILE A 180 -30.39 9.15 -5.46
CA ILE A 180 -29.93 10.54 -5.34
C ILE A 180 -30.24 11.11 -3.96
N ALA A 181 -31.49 10.98 -3.50
CA ALA A 181 -31.88 11.50 -2.20
C ALA A 181 -31.07 10.85 -1.06
N ALA A 182 -30.79 9.55 -1.17
CA ALA A 182 -29.95 8.84 -0.20
C ALA A 182 -28.48 9.28 -0.26
N ALA A 183 -27.91 9.39 -1.46
CA ALA A 183 -26.52 9.83 -1.65
C ALA A 183 -26.30 11.25 -1.12
N ARG A 184 -27.20 12.20 -1.39
CA ARG A 184 -27.12 13.58 -0.89
C ARG A 184 -27.16 13.64 0.65
N ARG A 185 -28.06 12.87 1.29
CA ARG A 185 -28.14 12.80 2.76
C ARG A 185 -26.86 12.27 3.38
N GLU A 186 -26.30 11.22 2.78
CA GLU A 186 -25.05 10.62 3.24
C GLU A 186 -23.87 11.59 3.04
N ALA A 187 -23.79 12.25 1.88
CA ALA A 187 -22.77 13.24 1.58
C ALA A 187 -22.82 14.44 2.53
N ALA A 188 -24.01 15.01 2.76
CA ALA A 188 -24.21 16.11 3.69
C ALA A 188 -23.85 15.72 5.12
N SER A 189 -24.26 14.53 5.57
CA SER A 189 -23.98 14.05 6.94
C SER A 189 -22.50 13.72 7.15
N ALA A 190 -21.81 13.23 6.13
CA ALA A 190 -20.43 12.77 6.25
C ALA A 190 -19.40 13.87 5.94
N PHE A 191 -19.71 14.77 5.02
CA PHE A 191 -18.75 15.73 4.43
C PHE A 191 -19.23 17.19 4.46
N GLY A 192 -20.45 17.46 4.93
CA GLY A 192 -21.02 18.82 4.95
C GLY A 192 -21.38 19.38 3.57
N ASP A 193 -21.23 18.58 2.51
CA ASP A 193 -21.48 18.93 1.13
C ASP A 193 -22.42 17.89 0.50
N ALA A 194 -23.56 18.36 -0.01
CA ALA A 194 -24.60 17.51 -0.61
C ALA A 194 -24.42 17.32 -2.13
N THR A 195 -23.31 17.78 -2.69
CA THR A 195 -23.03 17.69 -4.13
C THR A 195 -22.79 16.24 -4.55
N VAL A 196 -23.49 15.82 -5.60
CA VAL A 196 -23.36 14.48 -6.19
C VAL A 196 -23.06 14.58 -7.69
N TYR A 197 -22.37 13.60 -8.22
CA TYR A 197 -22.07 13.45 -9.64
C TYR A 197 -22.41 12.03 -10.11
N LEU A 198 -22.54 11.86 -11.42
CA LEU A 198 -22.94 10.60 -12.06
C LEU A 198 -21.77 10.04 -12.86
N GLU A 199 -21.54 8.75 -12.78
CA GLU A 199 -20.60 8.03 -13.65
C GLU A 199 -21.23 6.74 -14.14
N ARG A 200 -20.79 6.23 -15.29
CA ARG A 200 -21.18 4.88 -15.72
C ARG A 200 -20.68 3.87 -14.69
N LEU A 201 -21.55 2.91 -14.32
CA LEU A 201 -21.15 1.82 -13.45
C LEU A 201 -20.39 0.78 -14.28
N LEU A 202 -19.17 0.48 -13.88
CA LEU A 202 -18.43 -0.69 -14.36
C LEU A 202 -18.79 -1.86 -13.45
N GLU A 203 -19.28 -2.97 -14.00
CA GLU A 203 -19.82 -4.07 -13.18
C GLU A 203 -18.74 -4.92 -12.53
N GLU A 204 -17.68 -5.27 -13.26
CA GLU A 204 -16.58 -6.10 -12.76
C GLU A 204 -15.23 -5.47 -13.12
N PRO A 205 -14.96 -4.21 -12.71
CA PRO A 205 -13.77 -3.53 -13.14
C PRO A 205 -12.53 -4.16 -12.51
N ARG A 206 -11.48 -4.25 -13.32
CA ARG A 206 -10.12 -4.49 -12.85
C ARG A 206 -9.46 -3.17 -12.50
N HIS A 207 -8.74 -3.13 -11.40
CA HIS A 207 -7.91 -1.99 -11.02
C HIS A 207 -6.49 -2.24 -11.54
N ILE A 208 -6.13 -1.60 -12.65
CA ILE A 208 -4.80 -1.70 -13.27
C ILE A 208 -4.14 -0.34 -13.25
N GLU A 209 -2.87 -0.30 -12.90
CA GLU A 209 -2.15 0.94 -12.76
C GLU A 209 -0.78 0.89 -13.43
N PHE A 210 -0.27 2.03 -13.87
CA PHE A 210 1.04 2.15 -14.49
C PHE A 210 1.97 2.98 -13.63
N GLN A 211 3.14 2.42 -13.32
CA GLN A 211 4.22 3.20 -12.73
C GLN A 211 4.69 4.23 -13.75
N VAL A 212 4.74 5.49 -13.36
CA VAL A 212 5.38 6.57 -14.14
C VAL A 212 6.54 7.16 -13.38
N PHE A 213 7.53 7.66 -14.10
CA PHE A 213 8.68 8.32 -13.52
C PHE A 213 9.10 9.51 -14.39
N GLY A 214 9.16 10.70 -13.79
CA GLY A 214 9.63 11.92 -14.43
C GLY A 214 10.94 12.44 -13.86
N ASP A 215 11.79 13.07 -14.66
CA ASP A 215 12.94 13.86 -14.19
C ASP A 215 12.73 15.37 -14.34
N GLN A 216 13.67 16.14 -13.79
CA GLN A 216 13.64 17.61 -13.87
C GLN A 216 13.95 18.16 -15.27
N GLN A 217 14.34 17.30 -16.22
CA GLN A 217 14.66 17.67 -17.60
C GLN A 217 13.45 17.48 -18.54
N GLY A 218 12.31 17.03 -18.00
CA GLY A 218 11.06 16.82 -18.73
C GLY A 218 10.95 15.44 -19.37
N HIS A 219 11.87 14.51 -19.09
CA HIS A 219 11.69 13.12 -19.50
C HIS A 219 10.68 12.45 -18.57
N VAL A 220 9.74 11.72 -19.17
CA VAL A 220 8.74 10.93 -18.45
C VAL A 220 8.64 9.58 -19.14
N ILE A 221 8.78 8.51 -18.36
CA ILE A 221 8.68 7.12 -18.81
C ILE A 221 7.65 6.34 -17.99
N GLN A 222 7.16 5.23 -18.52
CA GLN A 222 6.41 4.22 -17.75
C GLN A 222 7.29 3.01 -17.41
N LEU A 223 7.04 2.41 -16.24
CA LEU A 223 7.79 1.26 -15.69
C LEU A 223 6.84 0.09 -15.44
N ALA A 224 6.14 -0.31 -16.50
CA ALA A 224 5.15 -1.37 -16.56
C ALA A 224 3.93 -1.19 -15.66
N GLU A 225 2.96 -2.06 -15.89
CA GLU A 225 1.69 -2.10 -15.19
C GLU A 225 1.70 -3.00 -13.95
N ARG A 226 0.74 -2.76 -13.06
CA ARG A 226 0.39 -3.61 -11.92
C ARG A 226 -1.12 -3.88 -11.91
N GLU A 227 -1.48 -5.10 -11.56
CA GLU A 227 -2.85 -5.52 -11.27
C GLU A 227 -3.08 -5.45 -9.75
N CYS A 228 -4.04 -4.64 -9.33
CA CYS A 228 -4.31 -4.32 -7.93
C CYS A 228 -5.80 -4.55 -7.56
N SER A 229 -6.53 -5.34 -8.34
CA SER A 229 -7.97 -5.57 -8.16
C SER A 229 -8.35 -6.21 -6.83
N ILE A 230 -7.52 -7.11 -6.29
CA ILE A 230 -7.85 -7.84 -5.06
C ILE A 230 -7.73 -6.88 -3.86
N GLN A 231 -8.88 -6.36 -3.46
CA GLN A 231 -9.02 -5.32 -2.45
C GLN A 231 -10.02 -5.70 -1.38
N ARG A 232 -9.79 -5.20 -0.18
CA ARG A 232 -10.72 -5.26 0.95
C ARG A 232 -11.22 -3.86 1.25
N ARG A 233 -12.51 -3.57 1.05
CA ARG A 233 -13.10 -2.23 1.30
C ARG A 233 -12.24 -1.10 0.70
N HIS A 234 -11.84 -1.27 -0.56
CA HIS A 234 -10.96 -0.35 -1.31
C HIS A 234 -9.50 -0.27 -0.84
N GLN A 235 -9.07 -1.14 0.08
CA GLN A 235 -7.67 -1.31 0.46
C GLN A 235 -7.07 -2.46 -0.36
N LYS A 236 -6.02 -2.20 -1.15
CA LYS A 236 -5.29 -3.23 -1.92
C LYS A 236 -4.64 -4.24 -0.98
N ILE A 237 -4.78 -5.53 -1.32
CA ILE A 237 -4.28 -6.67 -0.52
C ILE A 237 -3.27 -7.52 -1.28
N VAL A 238 -3.48 -7.68 -2.59
CA VAL A 238 -2.60 -8.44 -3.48
C VAL A 238 -2.37 -7.63 -4.75
N GLU A 239 -1.12 -7.56 -5.16
CA GLU A 239 -0.67 -6.81 -6.32
C GLU A 239 0.27 -7.67 -7.16
N GLU A 240 0.14 -7.62 -8.47
CA GLU A 240 1.02 -8.39 -9.36
C GLU A 240 1.44 -7.64 -10.62
N SER A 241 2.63 -7.94 -11.13
CA SER A 241 3.12 -7.45 -12.43
C SER A 241 3.74 -8.62 -13.21
N PRO A 242 3.38 -8.83 -14.49
CA PRO A 242 2.39 -8.08 -15.28
C PRO A 242 0.96 -8.37 -14.81
N ALA A 243 0.01 -7.56 -15.28
CA ALA A 243 -1.40 -7.82 -15.08
C ALA A 243 -1.85 -9.08 -15.87
N PRO A 244 -2.47 -10.10 -15.24
CA PRO A 244 -2.91 -11.31 -15.93
C PRO A 244 -3.98 -10.98 -16.99
N HIS A 245 -4.03 -11.73 -18.09
CA HIS A 245 -5.03 -11.55 -19.16
C HIS A 245 -5.13 -10.15 -19.79
N LEU A 246 -4.15 -9.27 -19.56
CA LEU A 246 -4.07 -7.98 -20.24
C LEU A 246 -3.36 -8.14 -21.58
N SER A 247 -4.07 -7.89 -22.68
CA SER A 247 -3.51 -8.00 -24.04
C SER A 247 -2.39 -6.98 -24.27
N ASP A 248 -1.43 -7.30 -25.14
CA ASP A 248 -0.31 -6.40 -25.44
C ASP A 248 -0.77 -5.06 -26.03
N GLU A 249 -1.83 -5.08 -26.84
CA GLU A 249 -2.40 -3.85 -27.41
C GLU A 249 -3.06 -2.97 -26.34
N LEU A 250 -3.83 -3.56 -25.44
CA LEU A 250 -4.43 -2.79 -24.34
C LEU A 250 -3.34 -2.25 -23.39
N ARG A 251 -2.34 -3.07 -23.06
CA ARG A 251 -1.17 -2.65 -22.27
C ARG A 251 -0.44 -1.46 -22.91
N ARG A 252 -0.21 -1.50 -24.23
CA ARG A 252 0.42 -0.41 -24.98
C ARG A 252 -0.41 0.87 -24.91
N ARG A 253 -1.71 0.80 -25.20
CA ARG A 253 -2.65 1.94 -25.15
C ARG A 253 -2.68 2.57 -23.75
N MET A 254 -2.75 1.76 -22.70
CA MET A 254 -2.76 2.24 -21.32
C MET A 254 -1.42 2.86 -20.90
N GLY A 255 -0.29 2.26 -21.31
CA GLY A 255 1.03 2.82 -21.04
C GLY A 255 1.24 4.18 -21.70
N GLU A 256 0.82 4.33 -22.95
CA GLU A 256 0.84 5.61 -23.68
C GLU A 256 -0.03 6.66 -22.97
N ALA A 257 -1.24 6.27 -22.55
CA ALA A 257 -2.13 7.14 -21.79
C ALA A 257 -1.52 7.55 -20.43
N ALA A 258 -0.83 6.65 -19.73
CA ALA A 258 -0.17 6.95 -18.46
C ALA A 258 0.97 7.97 -18.64
N VAL A 259 1.78 7.81 -19.68
CA VAL A 259 2.84 8.79 -20.01
C VAL A 259 2.24 10.14 -20.42
N ALA A 260 1.16 10.14 -21.20
CA ALA A 260 0.44 11.37 -21.58
C ALA A 260 -0.13 12.09 -20.35
N ALA A 261 -0.75 11.36 -19.42
CA ALA A 261 -1.26 11.88 -18.15
C ALA A 261 -0.15 12.58 -17.34
N ALA A 262 0.98 11.91 -17.15
CA ALA A 262 2.10 12.44 -16.38
C ALA A 262 2.75 13.66 -17.08
N LYS A 263 2.88 13.66 -18.41
CA LYS A 263 3.38 14.82 -19.17
C LYS A 263 2.45 16.03 -19.07
N ALA A 264 1.13 15.82 -19.02
CA ALA A 264 0.15 16.90 -18.94
C ALA A 264 0.28 17.76 -17.67
N VAL A 265 0.90 17.23 -16.62
CA VAL A 265 1.14 17.94 -15.35
C VAL A 265 2.62 18.15 -15.05
N SER A 266 3.49 18.06 -16.07
CA SER A 266 4.94 18.22 -15.97
C SER A 266 5.54 17.42 -14.81
N TYR A 267 5.14 16.15 -14.72
CA TYR A 267 5.37 15.34 -13.52
C TYR A 267 6.85 15.03 -13.29
N VAL A 268 7.28 15.05 -12.02
CA VAL A 268 8.66 14.77 -11.56
C VAL A 268 8.63 13.71 -10.46
N GLY A 269 9.64 12.86 -10.40
CA GLY A 269 9.74 11.79 -9.41
C GLY A 269 8.87 10.57 -9.75
N ALA A 270 8.63 9.73 -8.76
CA ALA A 270 7.79 8.55 -8.89
C ALA A 270 6.30 8.91 -8.76
N GLY A 271 5.46 8.33 -9.61
CA GLY A 271 4.01 8.45 -9.53
C GLY A 271 3.32 7.23 -10.11
N THR A 272 2.02 7.11 -9.98
CA THR A 272 1.27 6.02 -10.58
C THR A 272 -0.05 6.52 -11.12
N ILE A 273 -0.37 6.14 -12.35
CA ILE A 273 -1.66 6.41 -12.98
C ILE A 273 -2.53 5.18 -12.79
N GLU A 274 -3.63 5.33 -12.06
CA GLU A 274 -4.58 4.25 -11.78
C GLU A 274 -5.70 4.27 -12.82
N PHE A 275 -6.07 3.10 -13.33
CA PHE A 275 -7.15 2.89 -14.28
C PHE A 275 -8.13 1.83 -13.78
N LEU A 276 -9.40 2.02 -14.13
CA LEU A 276 -10.39 0.94 -14.12
C LEU A 276 -10.47 0.36 -15.53
N VAL A 277 -10.39 -0.96 -15.64
CA VAL A 277 -10.44 -1.72 -16.90
C VAL A 277 -11.67 -2.61 -16.91
N ASP A 278 -12.44 -2.52 -17.98
CA ASP A 278 -13.68 -3.28 -18.21
C ASP A 278 -13.70 -3.79 -19.66
N GLY A 279 -13.46 -5.08 -19.84
CA GLY A 279 -13.18 -5.67 -21.15
C GLY A 279 -11.92 -5.08 -21.80
N ASP A 280 -12.07 -4.56 -23.02
CA ASP A 280 -10.99 -3.92 -23.80
C ASP A 280 -10.93 -2.39 -23.62
N GLU A 281 -11.75 -1.85 -22.71
CA GLU A 281 -11.84 -0.43 -22.39
C GLU A 281 -11.19 -0.13 -21.05
N PHE A 282 -10.61 1.07 -20.92
CA PHE A 282 -9.99 1.53 -19.69
C PHE A 282 -10.30 3.00 -19.44
N TYR A 283 -10.31 3.39 -18.17
CA TYR A 283 -10.70 4.73 -17.74
C TYR A 283 -9.81 5.18 -16.59
N PHE A 284 -9.28 6.41 -16.67
CA PHE A 284 -8.53 7.05 -15.61
C PHE A 284 -9.37 7.11 -14.34
N LEU A 285 -8.78 6.64 -13.25
CA LEU A 285 -9.36 6.69 -11.91
C LEU A 285 -8.76 7.87 -11.13
N GLU A 286 -7.45 7.82 -10.91
CA GLU A 286 -6.70 8.86 -10.22
C GLU A 286 -5.21 8.77 -10.55
N MET A 287 -4.46 9.78 -10.12
CA MET A 287 -3.00 9.74 -10.10
C MET A 287 -2.53 9.85 -8.67
N ASN A 288 -1.77 8.86 -8.23
CA ASN A 288 -1.09 8.93 -6.95
C ASN A 288 0.22 9.68 -7.13
N THR A 289 0.32 10.87 -6.55
CA THR A 289 1.45 11.79 -6.76
C THR A 289 2.61 11.47 -5.80
N ARG A 290 2.96 10.19 -5.72
CA ARG A 290 3.96 9.61 -4.81
C ARG A 290 4.38 8.21 -5.25
N LEU A 291 5.38 7.65 -4.59
CA LEU A 291 5.66 6.22 -4.66
C LEU A 291 4.47 5.42 -4.11
N GLN A 292 4.10 4.34 -4.79
CA GLN A 292 3.06 3.43 -4.31
C GLN A 292 3.61 2.34 -3.39
N VAL A 293 2.72 1.75 -2.59
CA VAL A 293 3.07 0.77 -1.56
C VAL A 293 3.67 -0.48 -2.22
N GLU A 294 3.00 -0.90 -3.31
CA GLU A 294 3.24 -2.03 -4.19
C GLU A 294 4.32 -1.81 -5.26
N HIS A 295 5.09 -0.72 -5.16
CA HIS A 295 6.26 -0.52 -6.03
C HIS A 295 7.25 -1.70 -6.08
N PRO A 296 7.41 -2.58 -5.05
CA PRO A 296 8.35 -3.68 -5.12
C PRO A 296 8.06 -4.70 -6.23
N VAL A 297 6.79 -4.93 -6.65
CA VAL A 297 6.53 -5.86 -7.77
C VAL A 297 7.10 -5.32 -9.08
N THR A 298 7.05 -3.99 -9.28
CA THR A 298 7.71 -3.32 -10.40
C THR A 298 9.22 -3.44 -10.29
N GLU A 299 9.80 -3.15 -9.12
CA GLU A 299 11.25 -3.24 -8.90
C GLU A 299 11.81 -4.63 -9.20
N VAL A 300 11.18 -5.67 -8.64
CA VAL A 300 11.67 -7.04 -8.77
C VAL A 300 11.50 -7.55 -10.20
N ARG A 301 10.43 -7.16 -10.90
CA ARG A 301 10.21 -7.56 -12.31
C ARG A 301 11.18 -6.88 -13.27
N LEU A 302 11.50 -5.61 -13.04
CA LEU A 302 12.35 -4.82 -13.94
C LEU A 302 13.83 -4.83 -13.56
N GLY A 303 14.17 -5.20 -12.32
CA GLY A 303 15.53 -5.08 -11.81
C GLY A 303 15.96 -3.64 -11.57
N VAL A 304 15.03 -2.79 -11.11
CA VAL A 304 15.23 -1.35 -10.87
C VAL A 304 15.05 -1.02 -9.38
N ASP A 305 15.58 0.11 -8.94
CA ASP A 305 15.34 0.65 -7.58
C ASP A 305 14.72 2.05 -7.72
N LEU A 306 13.42 2.14 -7.44
CA LEU A 306 12.64 3.36 -7.65
C LEU A 306 13.00 4.44 -6.63
N VAL A 307 13.32 4.05 -5.39
CA VAL A 307 13.74 5.02 -4.37
C VAL A 307 15.13 5.58 -4.69
N GLN A 308 16.06 4.77 -5.22
CA GLN A 308 17.34 5.29 -5.72
C GLN A 308 17.12 6.30 -6.86
N ALA A 309 16.22 6.00 -7.80
CA ALA A 309 15.88 6.95 -8.85
C ALA A 309 15.24 8.22 -8.28
N GLN A 310 14.41 8.14 -7.24
CA GLN A 310 13.84 9.33 -6.59
C GLN A 310 14.95 10.20 -5.99
N LEU A 311 15.93 9.59 -5.32
CA LEU A 311 17.10 10.29 -4.78
C LEU A 311 17.98 10.91 -5.87
N ALA A 312 18.15 10.22 -7.01
CA ALA A 312 18.92 10.74 -8.14
C ALA A 312 18.23 11.94 -8.80
N VAL A 313 16.94 11.82 -9.13
CA VAL A 313 16.14 12.89 -9.73
C VAL A 313 16.03 14.10 -8.81
N ALA A 314 15.87 13.89 -7.51
CA ALA A 314 15.87 14.98 -6.53
C ALA A 314 17.23 15.73 -6.47
N GLN A 315 18.32 15.10 -6.89
CA GLN A 315 19.63 15.75 -7.04
C GLN A 315 19.85 16.40 -8.42
N GLY A 316 18.82 16.45 -9.26
CA GLY A 316 18.87 17.01 -10.62
C GLY A 316 19.50 16.08 -11.66
N LEU A 317 19.76 14.81 -11.31
CA LEU A 317 20.26 13.84 -12.27
C LEU A 317 19.13 13.37 -13.20
N PRO A 318 19.44 13.00 -14.46
CA PRO A 318 18.46 12.41 -15.36
C PRO A 318 17.97 11.05 -14.85
N LEU A 319 16.89 10.54 -15.45
CA LEU A 319 16.47 9.17 -15.22
C LEU A 319 17.62 8.18 -15.50
N PRO A 320 17.86 7.19 -14.62
CA PRO A 320 18.94 6.21 -14.80
C PRO A 320 18.65 5.19 -15.90
N TRP A 321 17.42 5.18 -16.44
CA TRP A 321 16.98 4.24 -17.47
C TRP A 321 16.31 4.99 -18.62
N SER A 322 16.53 4.49 -19.83
CA SER A 322 15.67 4.79 -20.98
C SER A 322 14.60 3.70 -21.15
N GLU A 323 13.48 4.01 -21.82
CA GLU A 323 12.43 3.03 -22.11
C GLU A 323 12.96 1.78 -22.82
N GLN A 324 13.96 1.94 -23.69
CA GLN A 324 14.57 0.84 -24.44
C GLN A 324 15.40 -0.12 -23.57
N GLN A 325 15.89 0.35 -22.41
CA GLN A 325 16.67 -0.47 -21.47
C GLN A 325 15.79 -1.24 -20.49
N ILE A 326 14.51 -0.87 -20.37
CA ILE A 326 13.57 -1.52 -19.47
C ILE A 326 13.03 -2.76 -20.16
N CYS A 327 13.55 -3.92 -19.76
CA CYS A 327 13.12 -5.23 -20.25
C CYS A 327 12.43 -5.98 -19.11
N PRO A 328 11.09 -5.97 -19.05
CA PRO A 328 10.37 -6.70 -18.01
C PRO A 328 10.61 -8.20 -18.11
N ARG A 329 10.90 -8.86 -16.98
CA ARG A 329 11.16 -10.31 -16.94
C ARG A 329 10.32 -11.01 -15.88
N GLY A 330 9.73 -12.13 -16.28
CA GLY A 330 8.93 -12.97 -15.38
C GLY A 330 7.70 -12.26 -14.81
N SER A 331 7.27 -12.74 -13.65
CA SER A 331 6.12 -12.26 -12.90
C SER A 331 6.48 -12.06 -11.45
N ALA A 332 6.01 -10.96 -10.86
CA ALA A 332 6.15 -10.67 -9.44
C ALA A 332 4.77 -10.51 -8.80
N ILE A 333 4.64 -10.99 -7.57
CA ILE A 333 3.40 -10.90 -6.79
C ILE A 333 3.76 -10.43 -5.38
N GLU A 334 3.02 -9.44 -4.89
CA GLU A 334 3.08 -8.92 -3.54
C GLU A 334 1.78 -9.25 -2.79
N VAL A 335 1.91 -9.47 -1.49
CA VAL A 335 0.79 -9.48 -0.55
C VAL A 335 1.10 -8.60 0.65
N ARG A 336 0.08 -7.92 1.15
CA ARG A 336 0.19 -7.08 2.36
C ARG A 336 -0.21 -7.86 3.61
N LEU A 337 0.75 -8.05 4.51
CA LEU A 337 0.51 -8.63 5.83
C LEU A 337 0.07 -7.53 6.80
N TYR A 338 -1.12 -7.68 7.36
CA TYR A 338 -1.72 -6.77 8.32
C TYR A 338 -1.96 -7.43 9.68
N ALA A 339 -1.80 -6.65 10.75
CA ALA A 339 -2.35 -6.95 12.07
C ALA A 339 -3.86 -6.66 12.07
N GLU A 340 -4.62 -7.58 11.49
CA GLU A 340 -6.07 -7.51 11.36
C GLU A 340 -6.69 -8.89 11.63
N ASP A 341 -7.97 -8.91 12.01
CA ASP A 341 -8.74 -10.14 12.24
C ASP A 341 -9.79 -10.35 11.13
N PRO A 342 -9.52 -11.17 10.11
CA PRO A 342 -10.49 -11.49 9.06
C PRO A 342 -11.81 -12.08 9.60
N SER A 343 -11.77 -12.82 10.71
CA SER A 343 -12.98 -13.42 11.32
C SER A 343 -13.90 -12.39 11.95
N ARG A 344 -13.38 -11.19 12.21
CA ARG A 344 -14.15 -10.07 12.76
C ARG A 344 -14.30 -8.93 11.77
N GLY A 345 -14.28 -9.25 10.47
CA GLY A 345 -14.43 -8.24 9.42
C GLY A 345 -13.20 -7.35 9.25
N PHE A 346 -12.01 -7.92 9.47
CA PHE A 346 -10.70 -7.27 9.36
C PHE A 346 -10.54 -6.06 10.29
N LEU A 347 -11.00 -6.20 11.54
CA LEU A 347 -10.72 -5.19 12.55
C LEU A 347 -9.21 -5.18 12.86
N PRO A 348 -8.57 -4.00 12.95
CA PRO A 348 -7.19 -3.88 13.37
C PRO A 348 -6.96 -4.52 14.74
N THR A 349 -5.81 -5.17 14.90
CA THR A 349 -5.39 -5.81 16.15
C THR A 349 -4.08 -5.19 16.62
N SER A 350 -3.80 -5.34 17.92
CA SER A 350 -2.60 -4.82 18.57
C SER A 350 -2.03 -5.85 19.52
N GLY A 351 -0.75 -5.70 19.85
CA GLY A 351 -0.06 -6.59 20.78
C GLY A 351 1.43 -6.70 20.48
N VAL A 352 2.11 -7.54 21.24
CA VAL A 352 3.56 -7.75 21.08
C VAL A 352 3.80 -8.92 20.14
N LEU A 353 4.68 -8.73 19.15
CA LEU A 353 5.14 -9.78 18.25
C LEU A 353 6.04 -10.77 18.99
N ARG A 354 5.45 -11.71 19.72
CA ARG A 354 6.17 -12.74 20.51
C ARG A 354 7.08 -13.61 19.66
N ARG A 355 6.68 -13.87 18.42
CA ARG A 355 7.53 -14.51 17.41
C ARG A 355 7.24 -13.90 16.06
N TYR A 356 8.29 -13.53 15.34
CA TYR A 356 8.18 -12.92 14.02
C TYR A 356 9.31 -13.41 13.13
N ARG A 357 9.01 -14.37 12.27
CA ARG A 357 9.96 -15.00 11.35
C ARG A 357 9.44 -14.84 9.92
N PRO A 358 9.88 -13.79 9.21
CA PRO A 358 9.57 -13.66 7.79
C PRO A 358 10.26 -14.77 6.98
N PRO A 359 9.65 -15.22 5.87
CA PRO A 359 10.27 -16.19 4.99
C PRO A 359 11.48 -15.56 4.29
N HIS A 360 12.46 -16.40 3.98
CA HIS A 360 13.66 -16.02 3.22
C HIS A 360 13.97 -17.09 2.18
N GLY A 361 14.64 -16.69 1.10
CA GLY A 361 15.06 -17.61 0.04
C GLY A 361 15.19 -16.92 -1.30
N PRO A 362 15.63 -17.66 -2.35
CA PRO A 362 15.74 -17.13 -3.69
C PRO A 362 14.41 -16.55 -4.18
N PHE A 363 14.46 -15.33 -4.71
CA PHE A 363 13.32 -14.62 -5.28
C PHE A 363 12.17 -14.37 -4.29
N VAL A 364 12.47 -14.32 -2.99
CA VAL A 364 11.57 -13.88 -1.92
C VAL A 364 12.15 -12.61 -1.31
N ARG A 365 11.37 -11.52 -1.35
CA ARG A 365 11.68 -10.22 -0.75
C ARG A 365 10.68 -9.94 0.35
N HIS A 366 11.17 -9.36 1.44
CA HIS A 366 10.37 -8.98 2.60
C HIS A 366 10.70 -7.55 3.00
N ASP A 367 9.69 -6.68 2.90
CA ASP A 367 9.77 -5.28 3.27
C ASP A 367 8.89 -5.06 4.50
N GLY A 368 9.51 -5.04 5.70
CA GLY A 368 8.79 -4.96 6.98
C GLY A 368 9.29 -3.82 7.88
N GLY A 369 8.37 -3.32 8.71
CA GLY A 369 8.62 -2.23 9.69
C GLY A 369 8.82 -2.70 11.13
N PHE A 370 8.78 -4.01 11.36
CA PHE A 370 8.77 -4.63 12.69
C PHE A 370 9.78 -5.78 12.78
N VAL A 371 10.26 -6.05 13.98
CA VAL A 371 11.01 -7.27 14.34
C VAL A 371 10.37 -7.98 15.53
N GLU A 372 10.81 -9.21 15.80
CA GLU A 372 10.39 -9.98 16.98
C GLU A 372 10.61 -9.18 18.27
N GLY A 373 9.58 -9.08 19.10
CA GLY A 373 9.55 -8.29 20.32
C GLY A 373 8.95 -6.89 20.18
N ASP A 374 8.78 -6.37 18.97
CA ASP A 374 8.14 -5.05 18.78
C ASP A 374 6.64 -5.10 19.13
N GLU A 375 6.10 -3.97 19.59
CA GLU A 375 4.68 -3.76 19.86
C GLU A 375 3.97 -3.17 18.64
N VAL A 376 2.87 -3.80 18.24
CA VAL A 376 1.94 -3.30 17.23
C VAL A 376 0.83 -2.53 17.94
N THR A 377 0.66 -1.26 17.61
CA THR A 377 -0.34 -0.37 18.23
C THR A 377 -1.50 -0.09 17.28
N THR A 378 -2.61 0.45 17.80
CA THR A 378 -3.78 0.84 16.99
C THR A 378 -3.75 2.31 16.55
N HIS A 379 -2.65 3.03 16.75
CA HIS A 379 -2.55 4.47 16.43
C HIS A 379 -2.37 4.73 14.93
N TYR A 380 -1.85 3.76 14.20
CA TYR A 380 -1.46 3.90 12.79
C TYR A 380 -1.95 2.71 11.97
N ASP A 381 -1.69 2.75 10.66
CA ASP A 381 -1.95 1.64 9.75
C ASP A 381 -1.33 0.33 10.28
N PRO A 382 -2.10 -0.78 10.31
CA PRO A 382 -1.66 -2.05 10.92
C PRO A 382 -0.79 -2.91 9.99
N MET A 383 -0.26 -2.38 8.87
CA MET A 383 0.60 -3.16 7.98
C MET A 383 1.92 -3.52 8.68
N LEU A 384 2.16 -4.83 8.79
CA LEU A 384 3.39 -5.38 9.38
C LEU A 384 4.51 -5.44 8.35
N ALA A 385 4.17 -5.91 7.14
CA ALA A 385 5.11 -6.08 6.05
C ALA A 385 4.43 -6.31 4.70
N LYS A 386 5.23 -6.20 3.65
CA LYS A 386 4.94 -6.67 2.31
C LYS A 386 5.80 -7.89 2.02
N LEU A 387 5.17 -8.95 1.55
CA LEU A 387 5.86 -10.16 1.09
C LEU A 387 5.77 -10.20 -0.43
N ILE A 388 6.93 -10.18 -1.08
CA ILE A 388 7.05 -10.13 -2.53
C ILE A 388 7.80 -11.35 -3.02
N VAL A 389 7.31 -11.96 -4.09
CA VAL A 389 8.00 -13.04 -4.76
C VAL A 389 8.10 -12.77 -6.25
N TRP A 390 9.08 -13.41 -6.89
CA TRP A 390 9.22 -13.42 -8.34
C TRP A 390 9.33 -14.84 -8.86
N GLY A 391 8.90 -15.07 -10.10
CA GLY A 391 9.13 -16.30 -10.86
C GLY A 391 9.21 -16.00 -12.36
N GLU A 392 9.74 -16.95 -13.14
CA GLU A 392 9.82 -16.80 -14.60
C GLU A 392 8.43 -16.80 -15.25
N THR A 393 7.47 -17.42 -14.58
CA THR A 393 6.04 -17.43 -14.93
C THR A 393 5.21 -17.07 -13.71
N ARG A 394 3.98 -16.61 -13.95
CA ARG A 394 3.01 -16.36 -12.88
C ARG A 394 2.79 -17.60 -12.00
N ASP A 395 2.63 -18.79 -12.59
CA ASP A 395 2.44 -20.04 -11.84
C ASP A 395 3.63 -20.39 -10.93
N GLN A 396 4.85 -20.08 -11.35
CA GLN A 396 6.03 -20.22 -10.48
C GLN A 396 5.99 -19.19 -9.34
N ALA A 397 5.64 -17.93 -9.62
CA ALA A 397 5.50 -16.89 -8.61
C ALA A 397 4.42 -17.27 -7.58
N VAL A 398 3.24 -17.72 -8.02
CA VAL A 398 2.14 -18.16 -7.14
C VAL A 398 2.56 -19.33 -6.25
N ARG A 399 3.21 -20.37 -6.81
CA ARG A 399 3.71 -21.50 -6.00
C ARG A 399 4.74 -21.05 -4.97
N ARG A 400 5.63 -20.13 -5.35
CA ARG A 400 6.63 -19.55 -4.45
C ARG A 400 5.98 -18.70 -3.36
N LEU A 401 4.97 -17.90 -3.69
CA LEU A 401 4.21 -17.10 -2.73
C LEU A 401 3.52 -17.98 -1.71
N ALA A 402 2.83 -19.03 -2.17
CA ALA A 402 2.17 -20.00 -1.30
C ALA A 402 3.17 -20.67 -0.33
N ALA A 403 4.32 -21.10 -0.83
CA ALA A 403 5.38 -21.68 0.00
C ALA A 403 5.97 -20.65 0.99
N ALA A 404 6.20 -19.41 0.57
CA ALA A 404 6.70 -18.36 1.45
C ALA A 404 5.71 -18.03 2.58
N LEU A 405 4.41 -17.98 2.28
CA LEU A 405 3.36 -17.75 3.27
C LEU A 405 3.25 -18.89 4.29
N ASP A 406 3.49 -20.15 3.88
CA ASP A 406 3.51 -21.29 4.81
C ASP A 406 4.66 -21.20 5.83
N HIS A 407 5.80 -20.65 5.41
CA HIS A 407 6.97 -20.46 6.27
C HIS A 407 6.94 -19.15 7.08
N TYR A 408 5.97 -18.28 6.85
CA TYR A 408 5.84 -17.04 7.61
C TYR A 408 5.24 -17.35 8.99
N VAL A 409 6.01 -17.08 10.05
CA VAL A 409 5.55 -17.23 11.43
C VAL A 409 5.32 -15.87 12.08
N VAL A 410 4.08 -15.64 12.54
CA VAL A 410 3.70 -14.47 13.34
C VAL A 410 2.89 -14.94 14.53
N HIS A 411 3.36 -14.65 15.75
CA HIS A 411 2.67 -14.96 17.00
C HIS A 411 2.59 -13.75 17.92
N GLY A 412 1.53 -13.69 18.72
CA GLY A 412 1.27 -12.63 19.70
C GLY A 412 0.35 -11.51 19.20
N VAL A 413 0.07 -11.48 17.90
CA VAL A 413 -0.88 -10.56 17.25
C VAL A 413 -1.70 -11.34 16.22
N THR A 414 -3.01 -11.13 16.17
CA THR A 414 -3.87 -11.70 15.12
C THR A 414 -3.60 -11.01 13.79
N THR A 415 -3.43 -11.78 12.72
CA THR A 415 -3.08 -11.24 11.39
C THR A 415 -3.99 -11.78 10.29
N ASN A 416 -3.94 -11.14 9.12
CA ASN A 416 -4.59 -11.66 7.90
C ASN A 416 -3.80 -12.81 7.24
N LEU A 417 -2.75 -13.35 7.85
CA LEU A 417 -1.84 -14.32 7.24
C LEU A 417 -2.55 -15.59 6.74
N ASP A 418 -3.44 -16.17 7.54
CA ASP A 418 -4.18 -17.38 7.13
C ASP A 418 -5.15 -17.08 5.99
N PHE A 419 -5.74 -15.89 5.97
CA PHE A 419 -6.56 -15.44 4.85
C PHE A 419 -5.73 -15.37 3.56
N LEU A 420 -4.53 -14.77 3.62
CA LEU A 420 -3.61 -14.72 2.47
C LEU A 420 -3.24 -16.13 1.98
N ARG A 421 -2.96 -17.07 2.88
CA ARG A 421 -2.66 -18.48 2.53
C ARG A 421 -3.79 -19.15 1.74
N ARG A 422 -5.04 -18.90 2.10
CA ARG A 422 -6.20 -19.42 1.36
C ARG A 422 -6.40 -18.67 0.04
N LEU A 423 -6.26 -17.35 0.06
CA LEU A 423 -6.45 -16.49 -1.10
C LEU A 423 -5.56 -16.90 -2.26
N VAL A 424 -4.25 -17.04 -2.02
CA VAL A 424 -3.30 -17.38 -3.09
C VAL A 424 -3.45 -18.81 -3.64
N ARG A 425 -4.27 -19.64 -2.98
CA ARG A 425 -4.60 -21.00 -3.39
C ARG A 425 -6.00 -21.12 -3.99
N HIS A 426 -6.77 -20.04 -4.00
CA HIS A 426 -8.12 -20.04 -4.52
C HIS A 426 -8.11 -20.28 -6.04
N PRO A 427 -8.97 -21.16 -6.60
CA PRO A 427 -8.96 -21.47 -8.03
C PRO A 427 -9.06 -20.25 -8.95
N ALA A 428 -9.88 -19.25 -8.61
CA ALA A 428 -10.00 -18.01 -9.38
C ALA A 428 -8.69 -17.20 -9.38
N PHE A 429 -7.98 -17.13 -8.24
CA PHE A 429 -6.67 -16.48 -8.19
C PHE A 429 -5.62 -17.22 -9.03
N LEU A 430 -5.60 -18.56 -8.95
CA LEU A 430 -4.71 -19.39 -9.76
C LEU A 430 -4.98 -19.18 -11.26
N ALA A 431 -6.24 -19.04 -11.65
CA ALA A 431 -6.66 -18.75 -13.02
C ALA A 431 -6.40 -17.30 -13.47
N GLY A 432 -5.98 -16.40 -12.58
CA GLY A 432 -5.82 -14.97 -12.88
C GLY A 432 -7.14 -14.24 -13.11
N GLN A 433 -8.26 -14.81 -12.64
CA GLN A 433 -9.58 -14.20 -12.70
C GLN A 433 -9.73 -13.28 -11.49
N THR A 434 -9.40 -12.00 -11.69
CA THR A 434 -9.41 -10.99 -10.64
C THR A 434 -10.24 -9.79 -11.06
N ASP A 435 -10.97 -9.23 -10.11
CA ASP A 435 -11.80 -8.03 -10.21
C ASP A 435 -11.90 -7.37 -8.82
N THR A 436 -12.43 -6.15 -8.74
CA THR A 436 -12.51 -5.39 -7.48
C THR A 436 -13.44 -5.99 -6.43
N HIS A 437 -14.25 -6.97 -6.80
CA HIS A 437 -15.18 -7.70 -5.94
C HIS A 437 -14.65 -9.09 -5.54
N PHE A 438 -13.44 -9.47 -5.96
CA PHE A 438 -12.87 -10.82 -5.75
C PHE A 438 -13.03 -11.37 -4.33
N ILE A 439 -12.72 -10.56 -3.31
CA ILE A 439 -12.84 -10.99 -1.90
C ILE A 439 -14.31 -11.21 -1.54
N ASP A 440 -15.19 -10.27 -1.88
CA ASP A 440 -16.62 -10.34 -1.57
C ASP A 440 -17.32 -11.50 -2.30
N THR A 441 -16.87 -11.83 -3.51
CA THR A 441 -17.42 -12.90 -4.35
C THR A 441 -16.97 -14.28 -3.90
N HIS A 442 -15.69 -14.45 -3.53
CA HIS A 442 -15.10 -15.77 -3.29
C HIS A 442 -14.91 -16.14 -1.82
N PHE A 443 -15.04 -15.18 -0.89
CA PHE A 443 -14.86 -15.43 0.54
C PHE A 443 -16.09 -15.05 1.34
N SER A 444 -16.72 -16.05 1.95
CA SER A 444 -17.78 -15.81 2.93
C SER A 444 -17.21 -15.13 4.17
N MET A 445 -17.81 -13.99 4.54
CA MET A 445 -17.45 -13.23 5.74
C MET A 445 -18.59 -13.35 6.79
N PRO A 446 -18.29 -13.52 8.10
CA PRO A 446 -16.97 -13.55 8.72
C PRO A 446 -16.14 -14.79 8.34
N TYR A 447 -14.84 -14.56 8.16
CA TYR A 447 -13.89 -15.61 7.82
C TYR A 447 -13.81 -16.67 8.92
N ALA A 448 -14.16 -17.92 8.60
CA ALA A 448 -14.06 -19.02 9.55
C ALA A 448 -12.59 -19.42 9.76
N PRO A 449 -12.06 -19.35 11.02
CA PRO A 449 -10.71 -19.82 11.31
C PRO A 449 -10.58 -21.32 10.98
N ILE A 450 -9.38 -21.75 10.57
CA ILE A 450 -9.09 -23.18 10.41
C ILE A 450 -9.10 -23.79 11.82
N PRO A 451 -9.91 -24.82 12.11
CA PRO A 451 -9.81 -25.54 13.37
C PRO A 451 -8.39 -26.09 13.52
N ALA A 452 -7.81 -25.98 14.72
CA ALA A 452 -6.54 -26.63 15.00
C ALA A 452 -6.66 -28.14 14.70
N THR A 453 -5.67 -28.72 14.03
CA THR A 453 -5.67 -30.16 13.79
C THR A 453 -5.45 -30.90 15.11
N GLU A 454 -5.87 -32.16 15.17
CA GLU A 454 -5.66 -32.99 16.37
C GLU A 454 -4.16 -33.10 16.69
N GLU A 455 -3.30 -33.21 15.68
CA GLU A 455 -1.85 -33.24 15.83
C GLU A 455 -1.31 -31.93 16.42
N ALA A 456 -1.83 -30.78 15.98
CA ALA A 456 -1.45 -29.49 16.54
C ALA A 456 -1.86 -29.39 18.02
N MET A 457 -3.07 -29.85 18.35
CA MET A 457 -3.57 -29.89 19.73
C MET A 457 -2.72 -30.83 20.61
N ILE A 458 -2.37 -32.01 20.11
CA ILE A 458 -1.48 -32.96 20.78
C ILE A 458 -0.09 -32.35 20.97
N ALA A 459 0.47 -31.73 19.94
CA ALA A 459 1.80 -31.11 20.01
C ALA A 459 1.84 -29.99 21.06
N VAL A 460 0.80 -29.15 21.13
CA VAL A 460 0.67 -28.12 22.17
C VAL A 460 0.54 -28.75 23.55
N ALA A 461 -0.32 -29.75 23.72
CA ALA A 461 -0.49 -30.45 25.00
C ALA A 461 0.81 -31.13 25.49
N VAL A 462 1.57 -31.74 24.57
CA VAL A 462 2.88 -32.31 24.84
C VAL A 462 3.88 -31.20 25.21
N ALA A 463 3.92 -30.10 24.46
CA ALA A 463 4.81 -28.98 24.76
C ALA A 463 4.55 -28.37 26.14
N GLU A 464 3.29 -28.26 26.54
CA GLU A 464 2.87 -27.81 27.86
C GLU A 464 3.27 -28.83 28.95
N LEU A 465 3.00 -30.13 28.75
CA LEU A 465 3.34 -31.20 29.69
C LEU A 465 4.86 -31.29 29.95
N PHE A 466 5.68 -31.09 28.91
CA PHE A 466 7.14 -31.12 29.02
C PHE A 466 7.77 -29.77 29.36
N GLY A 467 6.95 -28.72 29.57
CA GLY A 467 7.43 -27.39 29.92
C GLY A 467 8.32 -26.75 28.86
N LEU A 468 8.16 -27.13 27.58
CA LEU A 468 8.99 -26.64 26.46
C LEU A 468 8.81 -25.13 26.19
N GLY A 469 7.77 -24.50 26.75
CA GLY A 469 7.53 -23.06 26.74
C GLY A 469 7.87 -22.33 28.05
N ALA A 470 8.28 -23.04 29.11
CA ALA A 470 8.62 -22.42 30.37
C ALA A 470 10.04 -21.85 30.31
N THR A 471 10.18 -20.53 30.30
CA THR A 471 11.44 -19.89 30.67
C THR A 471 11.70 -20.22 32.13
N LYS A 472 12.54 -21.22 32.41
CA LYS A 472 13.03 -21.45 33.78
C LYS A 472 13.61 -20.13 34.28
N PRO A 473 13.22 -19.62 35.46
CA PRO A 473 13.79 -18.40 36.00
C PRO A 473 15.31 -18.60 36.12
N THR A 474 16.08 -17.87 35.32
CA THR A 474 17.51 -17.73 35.55
C THR A 474 17.68 -16.69 36.65
N GLY A 475 17.49 -17.10 37.91
CA GLY A 475 17.87 -16.26 39.05
C GLY A 475 17.26 -16.68 40.39
N GLY A 476 18.13 -17.16 41.29
CA GLY A 476 17.94 -17.04 42.74
C GLY A 476 17.92 -18.35 43.53
N GLY A 477 19.09 -18.98 43.73
CA GLY A 477 19.21 -20.07 44.72
C GLY A 477 20.45 -20.94 44.53
N GLU A 478 21.54 -20.56 45.21
CA GLU A 478 22.82 -21.29 45.37
C GLU A 478 23.60 -21.63 44.08
N GLN A 479 24.94 -21.66 44.18
CA GLN A 479 25.82 -22.17 43.13
C GLN A 479 25.63 -23.70 42.99
N GLY A 480 24.47 -24.13 42.50
CA GLY A 480 24.23 -25.50 42.09
C GLY A 480 24.97 -25.80 40.80
N ASP A 481 25.57 -26.99 40.71
CA ASP A 481 26.29 -27.47 39.54
C ASP A 481 25.47 -27.28 38.26
N ARG A 482 25.93 -26.39 37.37
CA ARG A 482 25.30 -26.10 36.06
C ARG A 482 25.23 -27.32 35.15
N PHE A 483 25.94 -28.40 35.47
CA PHE A 483 25.91 -29.67 34.76
C PHE A 483 25.06 -30.73 35.46
N ASN A 484 24.26 -30.36 36.47
CA ASN A 484 23.43 -31.31 37.19
C ASN A 484 22.41 -31.99 36.24
N PRO A 485 22.55 -33.30 35.99
CA PRO A 485 21.68 -34.04 35.08
C PRO A 485 20.23 -34.05 35.55
N TRP A 486 19.98 -33.99 36.85
CA TRP A 486 18.62 -33.98 37.43
C TRP A 486 17.88 -32.66 37.18
N GLN A 487 18.60 -31.60 36.84
CA GLN A 487 18.02 -30.30 36.49
C GLN A 487 17.96 -30.06 34.97
N THR A 488 18.74 -30.84 34.19
CA THR A 488 18.93 -30.65 32.74
C THR A 488 18.32 -31.75 31.86
N LEU A 489 18.16 -32.99 32.35
CA LEU A 489 17.66 -34.13 31.55
C LEU A 489 16.12 -34.18 31.39
N GLY A 490 15.36 -33.31 32.07
CA GLY A 490 13.89 -33.32 32.00
C GLY A 490 13.28 -34.63 32.55
N SER A 491 12.20 -35.11 31.93
CA SER A 491 11.48 -36.33 32.32
C SER A 491 12.22 -37.62 31.91
N TRP A 492 13.47 -37.78 32.34
CA TRP A 492 14.29 -38.94 32.03
C TRP A 492 13.83 -40.19 32.79
N ARG A 493 13.88 -41.35 32.11
CA ARG A 493 13.58 -42.68 32.68
C ARG A 493 14.61 -43.68 32.15
N SER A 494 15.11 -44.56 33.00
CA SER A 494 16.05 -45.60 32.59
C SER A 494 15.36 -46.63 31.69
N GLY A 495 15.92 -46.89 30.49
CA GLY A 495 15.48 -47.97 29.59
C GLY A 495 14.71 -47.56 28.33
N ARG A 496 14.58 -46.25 28.03
CA ARG A 496 14.21 -45.73 26.71
C ARG A 496 14.93 -44.42 26.42
#